data_AF-A0A954NCP1-F1
#
_entry.id   AF-A0A954NCP1-F1
#
_cell.length_a   1.000
_cell.length_b   1.000
_cell.length_c   1.000
_cell.angle_alpha   90.00
_cell.angle_beta   90.00
_cell.angle_gamma   90.00
#
_symmetry.space_group_name_H-M   'P 1'
#
loop_
_entity.id
_entity.type
_entity.pdbx_description
1 polymer ?
#
loop_
_entity_poly.entity_id
_entity_poly.type
_entity_poly.pdbx_seq_one_letter_code
_entity_poly.pdbx_strand_id
1 'polypeptide(L)'
;DEHAADTHGAAPVTAARSELLPVHAGSSALQLRREAANHFAAGRYGEAVVCLYSFGLLTLDASHLIHLARGKTNRQYLRELARGSAAHAPMRQMVDAFEAYFFGGHDVSRQRCEQCLASIDAIEAIGREATA
;
A
#
# COMPACT_ATOMS: atom_id res chain seq x y z
N ASP A 1 -7.22 38.78 0.10
CA ASP A 1 -7.00 37.47 -0.55
C ASP A 1 -5.96 36.66 0.20
N GLU A 2 -6.42 35.77 1.07
CA GLU A 2 -5.56 34.86 1.82
C GLU A 2 -5.74 33.46 1.23
N HIS A 3 -4.78 33.05 0.40
CA HIS A 3 -4.71 31.70 -0.15
C HIS A 3 -3.96 30.83 0.86
N ALA A 4 -4.67 30.32 1.86
CA ALA A 4 -4.17 29.31 2.78
C ALA A 4 -4.09 27.97 2.03
N ALA A 5 -2.93 27.69 1.44
CA ALA A 5 -2.60 26.35 0.98
C ALA A 5 -2.36 25.47 2.21
N ASP A 6 -3.34 24.62 2.52
CA ASP A 6 -3.22 23.49 3.45
C ASP A 6 -2.00 22.64 3.07
N THR A 7 -0.88 22.94 3.70
CA THR A 7 0.33 22.13 3.62
C THR A 7 0.11 20.99 4.59
N HIS A 8 -0.33 19.84 4.07
CA HIS A 8 -0.39 18.59 4.83
C HIS A 8 1.02 18.31 5.38
N GLY A 9 1.22 18.60 6.66
CA GLY A 9 2.46 18.39 7.40
C GLY A 9 2.75 16.91 7.58
N ALA A 10 3.03 16.20 6.49
CA ALA A 10 3.67 14.90 6.57
C ALA A 10 5.06 15.12 7.17
N ALA A 11 5.38 14.42 8.27
CA ALA A 11 6.74 14.41 8.79
C ALA A 11 7.69 13.99 7.66
N PRO A 12 8.91 14.55 7.59
CA PRO A 12 9.86 14.18 6.55
C PRO A 12 10.08 12.67 6.59
N VAL A 13 9.75 12.00 5.48
CA VAL A 13 10.03 10.57 5.31
C VAL A 13 11.53 10.40 5.50
N THR A 14 11.93 9.53 6.43
CA THR A 14 13.36 9.29 6.68
C THR A 14 13.99 8.64 5.44
N ALA A 15 15.30 8.84 5.24
CA ALA A 15 16.03 8.19 4.15
C ALA A 15 15.82 6.66 4.15
N ALA A 16 15.88 6.05 5.34
CA ALA A 16 15.62 4.63 5.55
C ALA A 16 14.22 4.20 5.11
N ARG A 17 13.18 5.02 5.29
CA ARG A 17 11.82 4.71 4.81
C ARG A 17 11.69 4.93 3.30
N SER A 18 12.35 5.94 2.75
CA SER A 18 12.33 6.22 1.31
C SER A 18 12.87 5.04 0.47
N GLU A 19 13.87 4.33 1.00
CA GLU A 19 14.42 3.10 0.40
C GLU A 19 13.46 1.90 0.44
N LEU A 20 12.43 1.94 1.29
CA LEU A 20 11.48 0.84 1.43
C LEU A 20 10.43 0.80 0.32
N LEU A 21 10.35 1.78 -0.61
CA LEU A 21 9.38 1.75 -1.71
C LEU A 21 9.79 0.75 -2.80
N PRO A 22 9.27 -0.49 -2.78
CA PRO A 22 9.74 -1.58 -3.64
C PRO A 22 9.13 -1.51 -5.05
N VAL A 23 8.00 -0.82 -5.24
CA VAL A 23 7.32 -0.67 -6.54
C VAL A 23 8.23 0.01 -7.57
N HIS A 24 9.23 0.77 -7.12
CA HIS A 24 10.21 1.42 -8.00
C HIS A 24 11.49 0.62 -8.21
N ALA A 25 11.68 -0.48 -7.48
CA ALA A 25 12.89 -1.30 -7.48
C ALA A 25 12.82 -2.53 -8.41
N GLY A 26 11.71 -2.73 -9.14
CA GLY A 26 11.57 -3.86 -10.08
C GLY A 26 11.33 -5.22 -9.41
N SER A 27 10.96 -5.23 -8.12
CA SER A 27 10.59 -6.46 -7.41
C SER A 27 9.32 -7.07 -8.00
N SER A 28 9.34 -8.39 -8.23
CA SER A 28 8.13 -9.11 -8.63
C SER A 28 7.13 -9.20 -7.49
N ALA A 29 5.84 -9.34 -7.83
CA ALA A 29 4.77 -9.52 -6.85
C ALA A 29 5.04 -10.70 -5.90
N LEU A 30 5.58 -11.82 -6.42
CA LEU A 30 5.94 -12.99 -5.62
C LEU A 30 7.05 -12.68 -4.58
N GLN A 31 8.06 -11.89 -4.95
CA GLN A 31 9.12 -11.48 -4.03
C GLN A 31 8.57 -10.63 -2.90
N LEU A 32 7.68 -9.68 -3.20
CA LEU A 32 7.06 -8.81 -2.21
C LEU A 32 6.21 -9.59 -1.21
N ARG A 33 5.46 -10.57 -1.68
CA ARG A 33 4.68 -11.43 -0.78
C ARG A 33 5.56 -12.24 0.17
N ARG A 34 6.69 -12.76 -0.34
CA ARG A 34 7.67 -13.51 0.47
C ARG A 34 8.36 -12.59 1.49
N GLU A 35 8.76 -11.40 1.08
CA GLU A 35 9.37 -10.40 1.96
C GLU A 35 8.41 -9.97 3.06
N ALA A 36 7.14 -9.70 2.72
CA ALA A 36 6.10 -9.39 3.71
C ALA A 36 5.99 -10.48 4.78
N ALA A 37 5.97 -11.76 4.37
CA ALA A 37 5.92 -12.89 5.30
C ALA A 37 7.17 -12.95 6.20
N ASN A 38 8.36 -12.70 5.64
CA ASN A 38 9.61 -12.65 6.41
C ASN A 38 9.62 -11.50 7.43
N HIS A 39 9.17 -10.31 7.03
CA HIS A 39 9.05 -9.15 7.92
C HIS A 39 8.03 -9.41 9.03
N PHE A 40 6.89 -10.02 8.71
CA PHE A 40 5.87 -10.40 9.70
C PHE A 40 6.42 -11.39 10.73
N ALA A 41 7.10 -12.46 10.28
CA ALA A 41 7.70 -13.46 11.15
C ALA A 41 8.80 -12.86 12.06
N ALA A 42 9.52 -11.85 11.57
CA ALA A 42 10.53 -11.12 12.32
C ALA A 42 9.95 -10.04 13.26
N GLY A 43 8.61 -9.88 13.34
CA GLY A 43 7.96 -8.83 14.13
C GLY A 43 8.09 -7.41 13.55
N ARG A 44 8.57 -7.29 12.31
CA ARG A 44 8.79 -6.02 11.61
C ARG A 44 7.56 -5.64 10.80
N TYR A 45 6.48 -5.34 11.50
CA TYR A 45 5.15 -5.16 10.91
C TYR A 45 5.05 -3.97 9.95
N GLY A 46 5.78 -2.89 10.20
CA GLY A 46 5.77 -1.71 9.32
C GLY A 46 6.34 -2.03 7.94
N GLU A 47 7.51 -2.68 7.90
CA GLU A 47 8.12 -3.14 6.65
C GLU A 47 7.24 -4.17 5.94
N ALA A 48 6.60 -5.07 6.70
CA ALA A 48 5.62 -6.02 6.13
C ALA A 48 4.47 -5.28 5.44
N VAL A 49 3.91 -4.24 6.06
CA VAL A 49 2.86 -3.39 5.46
C VAL A 49 3.36 -2.71 4.19
N VAL A 50 4.61 -2.24 4.14
CA VAL A 50 5.16 -1.63 2.91
C VAL A 50 5.25 -2.64 1.77
N CYS A 51 5.74 -3.86 2.04
CA CYS A 51 5.76 -4.94 1.05
C CYS A 51 4.35 -5.33 0.58
N LEU A 52 3.40 -5.47 1.51
CA LEU A 52 2.00 -5.78 1.21
C LEU A 52 1.34 -4.68 0.38
N TYR A 53 1.50 -3.42 0.76
CA TYR A 53 0.98 -2.27 0.02
C TYR A 53 1.43 -2.29 -1.44
N SER A 54 2.73 -2.51 -1.63
CA SER A 54 3.39 -2.57 -2.94
C SER A 54 2.89 -3.75 -3.77
N PHE A 55 2.71 -4.91 -3.14
CA PHE A 55 2.13 -6.08 -3.77
C PHE A 55 0.68 -5.81 -4.24
N GLY A 56 -0.17 -5.20 -3.39
CA GLY A 56 -1.54 -4.88 -3.76
C GLY A 56 -1.65 -3.92 -4.94
N LEU A 57 -0.76 -2.93 -5.03
CA LEU A 57 -0.68 -2.04 -6.20
C LEU A 57 -0.36 -2.81 -7.49
N LEU A 58 0.64 -3.69 -7.46
CA LEU A 58 1.01 -4.50 -8.63
C LEU A 58 -0.14 -5.44 -9.05
N THR A 59 -0.83 -6.05 -8.09
CA THR A 59 -1.98 -6.91 -8.36
C THR A 59 -3.12 -6.14 -9.02
N LEU A 60 -3.45 -4.96 -8.52
CA LEU A 60 -4.51 -4.12 -9.11
C LEU A 60 -4.14 -3.58 -10.49
N ASP A 61 -2.87 -3.24 -10.72
CA ASP A 61 -2.36 -2.79 -12.02
C ASP A 61 -2.36 -3.92 -13.05
N ALA A 62 -1.96 -5.13 -12.65
CA ALA A 62 -2.01 -6.32 -13.49
C ALA A 62 -3.44 -6.69 -13.91
N SER A 63 -4.44 -6.38 -13.08
CA SER A 63 -5.86 -6.55 -13.39
C SER A 63 -6.50 -5.32 -14.05
N HIS A 64 -5.71 -4.31 -14.45
CA HIS A 64 -6.17 -3.07 -15.06
C HIS A 64 -7.19 -2.24 -14.23
N LEU A 65 -7.24 -2.47 -12.91
CA LEU A 65 -8.13 -1.75 -12.00
C LEU A 65 -7.56 -0.38 -11.59
N ILE A 66 -6.25 -0.24 -11.64
CA ILE A 66 -5.51 1.03 -11.49
C ILE A 66 -4.43 1.10 -12.55
N HIS A 67 -3.82 2.28 -12.72
CA HIS A 67 -2.61 2.43 -13.52
C HIS A 67 -1.43 2.91 -12.67
N LEU A 68 -0.38 2.09 -12.54
CA LEU A 68 0.85 2.47 -11.86
C LEU A 68 1.65 3.48 -12.68
N ALA A 69 1.80 4.70 -12.15
CA ALA A 69 2.63 5.74 -12.74
C ALA A 69 3.51 6.42 -11.68
N ARG A 70 4.73 6.81 -12.07
CA ARG A 70 5.63 7.58 -11.19
C ARG A 70 4.99 8.91 -10.82
N GLY A 71 5.09 9.28 -9.54
CA GLY A 71 4.54 10.52 -9.00
C GLY A 71 3.05 10.45 -8.66
N LYS A 72 2.36 9.33 -8.89
CA LYS A 72 1.01 9.13 -8.35
C LYS A 72 1.05 8.95 -6.84
N THR A 73 0.11 9.61 -6.17
CA THR A 73 -0.13 9.52 -4.74
C THR A 73 -1.10 8.39 -4.42
N ASN A 74 -1.06 7.90 -3.19
CA ASN A 74 -2.00 6.87 -2.69
C ASN A 74 -3.46 7.29 -2.90
N ARG A 75 -3.76 8.58 -2.69
CA ARG A 75 -5.10 9.15 -2.93
C ARG A 75 -5.51 9.12 -4.41
N GLN A 76 -4.57 9.20 -5.36
CA GLN A 76 -4.89 9.07 -6.78
C GLN A 76 -5.24 7.62 -7.14
N TYR A 77 -4.50 6.63 -6.63
CA TYR A 77 -4.87 5.21 -6.81
C TYR A 77 -6.26 4.89 -6.24
N LEU A 78 -6.58 5.40 -5.05
CA LEU A 78 -7.91 5.22 -4.46
C LEU A 78 -9.04 5.89 -5.25
N ARG A 79 -8.77 6.96 -6.02
CA ARG A 79 -9.77 7.60 -6.88
C ARG A 79 -10.00 6.84 -8.18
N GLU A 80 -8.98 6.15 -8.69
CA GLU A 80 -9.09 5.29 -9.87
C GLU A 80 -9.96 4.06 -9.57
N LEU A 81 -9.86 3.54 -8.34
CA LEU A 81 -10.82 2.56 -7.85
C LEU A 81 -12.20 3.22 -7.71
N ALA A 82 -13.14 2.79 -8.54
CA ALA A 82 -14.52 3.26 -8.46
C ALA A 82 -15.05 3.15 -7.02
N ARG A 83 -15.70 4.22 -6.52
CA ARG A 83 -16.32 4.21 -5.19
C ARG A 83 -17.40 3.13 -5.16
N GLY A 84 -17.18 2.09 -4.36
CA GLY A 84 -18.07 0.92 -4.28
C GLY A 84 -17.54 -0.34 -4.98
N SER A 85 -16.38 -0.26 -5.64
CA SER A 85 -15.69 -1.48 -6.08
C SER A 85 -15.27 -2.32 -4.87
N ALA A 86 -15.27 -3.64 -5.04
CA ALA A 86 -14.83 -4.57 -4.01
C ALA A 86 -13.39 -4.28 -3.53
N ALA A 87 -12.55 -3.71 -4.40
CA ALA A 87 -11.16 -3.39 -4.10
C ALA A 87 -10.96 -2.09 -3.31
N HIS A 88 -11.91 -1.15 -3.33
CA HIS A 88 -11.72 0.16 -2.72
C HIS A 88 -11.52 0.08 -1.20
N ALA A 89 -12.32 -0.72 -0.49
CA ALA A 89 -12.23 -0.82 0.97
C ALA A 89 -10.93 -1.52 1.44
N PRO A 90 -10.54 -2.70 0.93
CA PRO A 90 -9.27 -3.32 1.24
C PRO A 90 -8.06 -2.42 0.91
N MET A 91 -8.10 -1.76 -0.25
CA MET A 91 -7.01 -0.87 -0.67
C MET A 91 -6.90 0.35 0.24
N ARG A 92 -8.02 0.92 0.67
CA ARG A 92 -8.03 2.04 1.62
C ARG A 92 -7.40 1.65 2.96
N GLN A 93 -7.72 0.47 3.50
CA GLN A 93 -7.14 0.00 4.75
C GLN A 93 -5.61 -0.12 4.65
N MET A 94 -5.10 -0.61 3.51
CA MET A 94 -3.66 -0.66 3.27
C MET A 94 -3.03 0.73 3.16
N VAL A 95 -3.66 1.64 2.41
CA VAL A 95 -3.18 3.03 2.29
C VAL A 95 -3.09 3.68 3.68
N ASP A 96 -4.12 3.56 4.51
CA ASP A 96 -4.12 4.16 5.84
C ASP A 96 -3.01 3.59 6.73
N ALA A 97 -2.78 2.27 6.69
CA ALA A 97 -1.70 1.63 7.45
C ALA A 97 -0.30 2.02 6.93
N PHE A 98 -0.15 2.08 5.62
CA PHE A 98 1.09 2.52 4.96
C PHE A 98 1.38 3.98 5.31
N GLU A 99 0.41 4.89 5.18
CA GLU A 99 0.60 6.31 5.44
C GLU A 99 0.96 6.58 6.90
N ALA A 100 0.29 5.90 7.84
CA ALA A 100 0.59 6.01 9.26
C ALA A 100 2.04 5.61 9.59
N TYR A 101 2.55 4.53 8.97
CA TYR A 101 3.91 4.06 9.19
C TYR A 101 4.95 4.90 8.43
N PHE A 102 4.70 5.14 7.15
CA PHE A 102 5.66 5.70 6.22
C PHE A 102 5.80 7.22 6.37
N PHE A 103 4.68 7.94 6.51
CA PHE A 103 4.64 9.39 6.67
C PHE A 103 4.43 9.81 8.13
N GLY A 104 3.58 9.10 8.87
CA GLY A 104 3.26 9.44 10.26
C GLY A 104 4.31 8.96 11.27
N GLY A 105 5.18 8.02 10.89
CA GLY A 105 6.18 7.44 11.77
C GLY A 105 5.61 6.63 12.93
N HIS A 106 4.35 6.19 12.82
CA HIS A 106 3.70 5.32 13.80
C HIS A 106 4.12 3.87 13.59
N ASP A 107 4.41 3.15 14.66
CA ASP A 107 4.62 1.71 14.56
C ASP A 107 3.33 0.99 14.19
N VAL A 108 3.47 -0.05 13.37
CA VAL A 108 2.37 -0.93 13.00
C VAL A 108 2.26 -2.02 14.05
N SER A 109 1.09 -2.17 14.67
CA SER A 109 0.83 -3.29 15.57
C SER A 109 0.66 -4.60 14.79
N ARG A 110 0.92 -5.73 15.45
CA ARG A 110 0.67 -7.05 14.87
C ARG A 110 -0.75 -7.18 14.32
N GLN A 111 -1.76 -6.78 15.10
CA GLN A 111 -3.17 -6.83 14.71
C GLN A 111 -3.43 -6.00 13.44
N ARG A 112 -2.83 -4.81 13.34
CA ARG A 112 -2.97 -3.97 12.14
C ARG A 112 -2.32 -4.62 10.92
N CYS A 113 -1.19 -5.28 11.11
CA CYS A 113 -0.54 -6.04 10.04
C CYS A 113 -1.38 -7.26 9.60
N GLU A 114 -2.00 -7.98 10.53
CA GLU A 114 -2.91 -9.09 10.22
C GLU A 114 -4.14 -8.61 9.43
N GLN A 115 -4.67 -7.43 9.75
CA GLN A 115 -5.73 -6.79 8.95
C GLN A 115 -5.26 -6.46 7.52
N CYS A 116 -4.00 -6.04 7.37
CA CYS A 116 -3.41 -5.77 6.05
C CYS A 116 -3.22 -7.07 5.25
N LEU A 117 -2.83 -8.17 5.90
CA LEU A 117 -2.76 -9.50 5.26
C LEU A 117 -4.13 -9.92 4.71
N ALA A 118 -5.19 -9.82 5.53
CA ALA A 118 -6.54 -10.12 5.08
C ALA A 118 -7.02 -9.21 3.93
N SER A 119 -6.63 -7.93 3.96
CA SER A 119 -6.91 -6.99 2.87
C SER A 119 -6.23 -7.39 1.56
N ILE A 120 -5.00 -7.92 1.65
CA ILE A 120 -4.28 -8.44 0.49
C ILE A 120 -4.94 -9.68 -0.10
N ASP A 121 -5.33 -10.64 0.74
CA ASP A 121 -6.03 -11.84 0.27
C ASP A 121 -7.31 -11.47 -0.51
N ALA A 122 -8.04 -10.45 -0.03
CA ALA A 122 -9.21 -9.90 -0.72
C ALA A 122 -8.85 -9.25 -2.07
N ILE A 123 -7.79 -8.44 -2.12
CA ILE A 123 -7.32 -7.80 -3.37
C ILE A 123 -6.88 -8.86 -4.39
N GLU A 124 -6.19 -9.91 -3.97
CA GLU A 124 -5.80 -11.02 -4.86
C GLU A 124 -7.02 -11.76 -5.41
N ALA A 125 -8.04 -12.00 -4.59
CA ALA A 125 -9.28 -12.62 -5.05
C ALA A 125 -9.96 -11.76 -6.13
N ILE A 126 -10.09 -10.46 -5.87
CA ILE A 126 -10.69 -9.51 -6.82
C ILE A 126 -9.87 -9.42 -8.11
N GLY A 127 -8.54 -9.39 -8.00
CA GLY A 127 -7.65 -9.34 -9.15
C GLY A 127 -7.79 -10.56 -10.05
N ARG A 128 -7.92 -11.76 -9.46
CA ARG A 128 -8.18 -13.00 -10.22
C ARG A 128 -9.54 -12.97 -10.92
N GLU A 129 -10.58 -12.53 -10.23
CA GLU A 129 -11.94 -12.42 -10.79
C GLU A 129 -12.01 -11.44 -11.96
N ALA A 130 -11.27 -10.32 -11.90
CA ALA A 130 -11.24 -9.33 -12.97
C ALA A 130 -10.51 -9.80 -14.25
N THR A 131 -9.65 -10.82 -14.13
CA THR A 131 -8.88 -11.40 -15.24
C THR A 131 -9.46 -12.70 -15.80
N ALA A 132 -10.50 -13.25 -15.16
CA ALA A 132 -11.18 -14.48 -15.55
C ALA A 132 -12.27 -14.21 -16.61
#